data_AF-A0A257VQJ6-F1
#
_entry.id   AF-A0A257VQJ6-F1
#
_cell.length_a   1.000
_cell.length_b   1.000
_cell.length_c   1.000
_cell.angle_alpha   90.00
_cell.angle_beta   90.00
_cell.angle_gamma   90.00
#
_symmetry.space_group_name_H-M   'P 1'
#
loop_
_entity.id
_entity.type
_entity.pdbx_description
1 polymer ?
#
loop_
_entity_poly.entity_id
_entity_poly.type
_entity_poly.pdbx_seq_one_letter_code
_entity_poly.pdbx_strand_id
1 'polypeptide(L)'
;MEFSVEQAFAEFNYSRMEIDGRQYFTTYQRPDGGGKHVVNLHGNFGYTSNGTPIYEKFYAGGFQSFRGFAFRGVTPLENGIEVGGKFLLLGSVEYQIPVLANEMVKVVGFSDFGTVDSDVTFDNFRVAVGGGLRIQVPGMGPVPVALDWAVPVVKSSFDRTQLFSFYIGINR
;
A
#
# COMPACT_ATOMS: atom_id res chain seq x y z
N MET A 1 -11.21 3.67 -8.90
CA MET A 1 -11.72 4.30 -7.67
C MET A 1 -12.74 3.36 -7.11
N GLU A 2 -12.57 2.95 -5.87
CA GLU A 2 -13.42 2.06 -5.10
C GLU A 2 -13.84 2.80 -3.83
N PHE A 3 -15.08 2.58 -3.42
CA PHE A 3 -15.67 3.19 -2.24
C PHE A 3 -16.44 2.11 -1.50
N SER A 4 -16.19 1.98 -0.20
CA SER A 4 -16.89 1.04 0.66
C SER A 4 -17.39 1.73 1.92
N VAL A 5 -18.60 1.36 2.33
CA VAL A 5 -19.21 1.75 3.60
C VAL A 5 -19.79 0.50 4.23
N GLU A 6 -19.47 0.29 5.50
CA GLU A 6 -19.91 -0.84 6.29
C GLU A 6 -20.55 -0.35 7.59
N GLN A 7 -21.66 -0.98 7.95
CA GLN A 7 -22.38 -0.70 9.18
C GLN A 7 -22.82 -2.00 9.82
N ALA A 8 -22.47 -2.18 11.09
CA ALA A 8 -22.86 -3.34 11.88
C ALA A 8 -23.72 -2.92 13.08
N PHE A 9 -24.75 -3.72 13.34
CA PHE A 9 -25.66 -3.56 14.49
C PHE A 9 -25.88 -4.92 15.14
N ALA A 10 -25.44 -5.09 16.39
CA ALA A 10 -25.89 -6.09 17.37
C ALA A 10 -24.90 -6.12 18.54
N GLU A 11 -23.96 -7.08 18.53
CA GLU A 11 -22.89 -7.20 19.51
C GLU A 11 -21.90 -6.04 19.41
N PHE A 12 -21.71 -5.52 18.20
CA PHE A 12 -20.95 -4.31 17.92
C PHE A 12 -21.83 -3.28 17.21
N ASN A 13 -21.64 -2.00 17.53
CA ASN A 13 -22.30 -0.88 16.85
C ASN A 13 -21.22 0.06 16.32
N TYR A 14 -20.95 -0.03 15.03
CA TYR A 14 -19.96 0.80 14.37
C TYR A 14 -20.32 1.16 12.95
N SER A 15 -19.61 2.15 12.43
CA SER A 15 -19.62 2.52 11.03
C SER A 15 -18.18 2.64 10.55
N ARG A 16 -17.92 2.14 9.36
CA ARG A 16 -16.61 2.14 8.72
C ARG A 16 -16.78 2.63 7.29
N MET A 17 -15.87 3.49 6.86
CA MET A 17 -15.82 4.04 5.52
C MET A 17 -14.40 3.92 5.01
N GLU A 18 -14.25 3.49 3.77
CA GLU A 18 -12.97 3.42 3.08
C GLU A 18 -13.12 3.91 1.63
N ILE A 19 -12.17 4.73 1.20
CA ILE A 19 -12.05 5.20 -0.18
C ILE A 19 -10.67 4.77 -0.67
N ASP A 20 -10.62 4.00 -1.76
CA ASP A 20 -9.40 3.62 -2.43
C ASP A 20 -9.38 4.14 -3.87
N GLY A 21 -8.29 4.79 -4.26
CA GLY A 21 -8.18 5.44 -5.56
C GLY A 21 -6.82 5.20 -6.18
N ARG A 22 -6.80 4.68 -7.41
CA ARG A 22 -5.59 4.56 -8.23
C ARG A 22 -5.76 5.25 -9.57
N GLN A 23 -4.74 5.97 -10.00
CA GLN A 23 -4.69 6.67 -11.27
C GLN A 23 -3.34 6.44 -11.93
N TYR A 24 -3.37 6.03 -13.20
CA TYR A 24 -2.18 5.75 -14.00
C TYR A 24 -2.03 6.78 -15.10
N PHE A 25 -0.81 7.28 -15.28
CA PHE A 25 -0.46 8.24 -16.31
C PHE A 25 0.69 7.70 -17.14
N THR A 26 0.51 7.60 -18.46
CA THR A 26 1.63 7.31 -19.37
C THR A 26 2.39 8.62 -19.59
N THR A 27 3.65 8.65 -19.19
CA THR A 27 4.50 9.86 -19.27
C THR A 27 5.40 9.86 -20.50
N TYR A 28 5.76 8.68 -20.99
CA TYR A 28 6.56 8.50 -22.19
C TYR A 28 6.13 7.23 -22.91
N GLN A 29 6.18 7.24 -24.23
CA GLN A 29 5.92 6.10 -25.09
C GLN A 29 6.76 6.27 -26.36
N ARG A 30 7.36 5.17 -26.83
CA ARG A 30 8.10 5.16 -28.09
C ARG A 30 7.13 5.26 -29.29
N PRO A 31 7.60 5.72 -30.47
CA PRO A 31 6.76 5.83 -31.67
C PRO A 31 6.14 4.51 -32.15
N ASP A 32 6.78 3.38 -31.84
CA ASP A 32 6.27 2.02 -32.12
C ASP A 32 5.13 1.59 -31.16
N GLY A 33 4.77 2.44 -30.19
CA GLY A 33 3.75 2.18 -29.19
C GLY A 33 4.26 1.44 -27.95
N GLY A 34 5.52 1.00 -27.92
CA GLY A 34 6.13 0.31 -26.79
C GLY A 34 6.89 1.23 -25.85
N GLY A 35 7.58 0.63 -24.88
CA GLY A 35 8.44 1.35 -23.92
C GLY A 35 7.68 2.34 -23.06
N LYS A 36 6.44 2.02 -22.65
CA LYS A 36 5.60 2.94 -21.87
C LYS A 36 6.16 3.16 -20.48
N HIS A 37 6.47 4.40 -20.15
CA HIS A 37 6.78 4.81 -18.78
C HIS A 37 5.48 5.24 -18.10
N VAL A 38 5.22 4.70 -16.92
CA VAL A 38 3.96 4.90 -16.21
C VAL A 38 4.21 5.49 -14.83
N VAL A 39 3.53 6.58 -14.51
CA VAL A 39 3.37 7.06 -13.14
C VAL A 39 2.06 6.51 -12.61
N ASN A 40 2.09 5.87 -11.45
CA ASN A 40 0.93 5.42 -10.69
C ASN A 40 0.81 6.27 -9.43
N LEU A 41 -0.38 6.86 -9.23
CA LEU A 41 -0.77 7.51 -7.99
C LEU A 41 -1.81 6.63 -7.31
N HIS A 42 -1.59 6.33 -6.03
CA HIS A 42 -2.53 5.58 -5.19
C HIS A 42 -2.81 6.37 -3.92
N GLY A 43 -4.07 6.38 -3.50
CA GLY A 43 -4.50 6.93 -2.22
C GLY A 43 -5.53 6.01 -1.58
N ASN A 44 -5.43 5.84 -0.26
CA ASN A 44 -6.40 5.12 0.54
C ASN A 44 -6.74 5.97 1.77
N PHE A 45 -8.02 6.20 2.00
CA PHE A 45 -8.55 6.90 3.16
C PHE A 45 -9.52 5.97 3.88
N GLY A 46 -9.36 5.85 5.20
CA GLY A 46 -10.20 5.02 6.06
C GLY A 46 -10.60 5.78 7.32
N TYR A 47 -11.86 5.65 7.71
CA TYR A 47 -12.35 6.12 9.01
C TYR A 47 -13.34 5.13 9.60
N THR A 48 -13.28 4.94 10.93
CA THR A 48 -14.24 4.11 11.65
C THR A 48 -14.54 4.66 13.04
N SER A 49 -15.73 4.35 13.58
CA SER A 49 -16.21 4.91 14.85
C SER A 49 -15.61 4.21 16.09
N ASN A 50 -15.92 4.73 17.29
CA ASN A 50 -15.36 4.23 18.55
C ASN A 50 -15.78 2.79 18.92
N GLY A 51 -16.90 2.31 18.39
CA GLY A 51 -17.44 0.97 18.68
C GLY A 51 -16.84 -0.16 17.83
N THR A 52 -15.86 0.16 16.98
CA THR A 52 -15.29 -0.79 16.03
C THR A 52 -14.35 -1.77 16.72
N PRO A 53 -14.59 -3.09 16.59
CA PRO A 53 -13.73 -4.09 17.18
C PRO A 53 -12.34 -4.09 16.53
N ILE A 54 -11.34 -4.55 17.28
CA ILE A 54 -9.92 -4.52 16.88
C ILE A 54 -9.62 -5.17 15.52
N TYR A 55 -10.40 -6.18 15.12
CA TYR A 55 -10.22 -6.89 13.86
C TYR A 55 -10.78 -6.13 12.63
N GLU A 56 -11.66 -5.13 12.85
CA GLU A 56 -12.22 -4.25 11.80
C GLU A 56 -11.51 -2.89 11.72
N LYS A 57 -10.60 -2.61 12.66
CA LYS A 57 -9.77 -1.40 12.63
C LYS A 57 -8.73 -1.44 11.51
N PHE A 58 -8.21 -0.26 11.18
CA PHE A 58 -7.23 -0.12 10.11
C PHE A 58 -5.82 -0.46 10.57
N TYR A 59 -5.06 -1.07 9.66
CA TYR A 59 -3.64 -1.37 9.84
C TYR A 59 -2.92 -1.08 8.55
N ALA A 60 -1.67 -0.65 8.64
CA ALA A 60 -0.81 -0.49 7.48
C ALA A 60 0.48 -1.30 7.60
N GLY A 61 1.11 -1.54 6.46
CA GLY A 61 2.32 -2.33 6.33
C GLY A 61 2.12 -3.63 5.57
N GLY A 62 3.19 -4.08 4.94
CA GLY A 62 3.18 -5.17 3.96
C GLY A 62 3.14 -4.65 2.52
N PHE A 63 3.28 -5.57 1.57
CA PHE A 63 3.44 -5.28 0.15
C PHE A 63 2.26 -4.50 -0.48
N GLN A 64 1.03 -4.74 0.00
CA GLN A 64 -0.18 -4.20 -0.62
C GLN A 64 -0.61 -2.82 -0.10
N SER A 65 -0.10 -2.37 1.05
CA SER A 65 -0.57 -1.14 1.71
C SER A 65 0.54 -0.12 1.94
N PHE A 66 1.65 -0.51 2.59
CA PHE A 66 2.72 0.41 2.95
C PHE A 66 4.06 -0.33 2.95
N ARG A 67 4.79 -0.28 1.83
CA ARG A 67 6.03 -1.04 1.65
C ARG A 67 7.12 -0.50 2.57
N GLY A 68 8.02 -1.38 2.99
CA GLY A 68 9.10 -1.07 3.95
C GLY A 68 8.71 -1.34 5.40
N PHE A 69 7.41 -1.49 5.67
CA PHE A 69 6.87 -1.92 6.94
C PHE A 69 6.39 -3.37 6.86
N ALA A 70 6.54 -4.11 7.96
CA ALA A 70 6.03 -5.47 8.08
C ALA A 70 4.49 -5.45 8.04
N PHE A 71 3.87 -6.60 7.76
CA PHE A 71 2.41 -6.71 7.80
C PHE A 71 1.86 -6.23 9.15
N ARG A 72 0.89 -5.30 9.10
CA ARG A 72 0.34 -4.60 10.28
C ARG A 72 1.38 -3.92 11.18
N GLY A 73 2.58 -3.64 10.64
CA GLY A 73 3.70 -3.04 11.36
C GLY A 73 3.58 -1.54 11.61
N VAL A 74 2.58 -0.87 11.01
CA VAL A 74 2.21 0.51 11.28
C VAL A 74 0.81 0.52 11.88
N THR A 75 0.75 0.75 13.19
CA THR A 75 -0.48 0.66 13.97
C THR A 75 -0.32 1.40 15.31
N PRO A 76 -1.39 2.00 15.85
CA PRO A 76 -1.41 2.49 17.22
C PRO A 76 -1.18 1.39 18.24
N LEU A 77 -0.58 1.78 19.36
CA LEU A 77 -0.31 0.90 20.49
C LEU A 77 -1.10 1.35 21.71
N GLU A 78 -1.69 0.38 22.40
CA GLU A 78 -2.31 0.57 23.70
C GLU A 78 -1.67 -0.42 24.67
N ASN A 79 -0.98 0.08 25.70
CA ASN A 79 -0.24 -0.75 26.66
C ASN A 79 0.75 -1.74 26.00
N GLY A 80 1.37 -1.35 24.88
CA GLY A 80 2.31 -2.17 24.12
C GLY A 80 1.67 -3.20 23.18
N ILE A 81 0.34 -3.20 23.05
CA ILE A 81 -0.41 -4.09 22.16
C ILE A 81 -0.84 -3.31 20.92
N GLU A 82 -0.68 -3.93 19.75
CA GLU A 82 -1.15 -3.39 18.46
C GLU A 82 -2.68 -3.41 18.42
N VAL A 83 -3.30 -2.23 18.41
CA VAL A 83 -4.76 -2.10 18.53
C VAL A 83 -5.47 -1.63 17.27
N GLY A 84 -4.73 -1.29 16.21
CA GLY A 84 -5.30 -0.76 14.97
C GLY A 84 -5.78 0.69 15.13
N GLY A 85 -5.80 1.42 14.02
CA GLY A 85 -6.26 2.80 13.96
C GLY A 85 -7.75 2.90 13.62
N LYS A 86 -8.36 4.00 14.09
CA LYS A 86 -9.68 4.42 13.60
C LYS A 86 -9.59 5.25 12.34
N PHE A 87 -8.45 5.86 12.12
CA PHE A 87 -8.15 6.70 10.97
C PHE A 87 -6.97 6.12 10.20
N LEU A 88 -7.10 6.09 8.87
CA LEU A 88 -6.05 5.70 7.95
C LEU A 88 -6.01 6.70 6.80
N LEU A 89 -4.81 7.20 6.50
CA LEU A 89 -4.55 7.91 5.27
C LEU A 89 -3.23 7.42 4.70
N LEU A 90 -3.28 6.73 3.58
CA LEU A 90 -2.11 6.26 2.84
C LEU A 90 -2.09 6.90 1.46
N GLY A 91 -0.88 7.16 0.98
CA GLY A 91 -0.60 7.63 -0.36
C GLY A 91 0.65 6.96 -0.91
N SER A 92 0.68 6.75 -2.22
CA SER A 92 1.83 6.19 -2.92
C SER A 92 1.99 6.84 -4.28
N VAL A 93 3.24 7.14 -4.61
CA VAL A 93 3.67 7.54 -5.95
C VAL A 93 4.67 6.51 -6.44
N GLU A 94 4.38 5.87 -7.57
CA GLU A 94 5.26 4.88 -8.19
C GLU A 94 5.54 5.27 -9.64
N TYR A 95 6.80 5.17 -10.05
CA TYR A 95 7.25 5.34 -11.43
C TYR A 95 7.79 4.03 -11.95
N GLN A 96 7.24 3.54 -13.05
CA GLN A 96 7.57 2.26 -13.67
C GLN A 96 8.11 2.47 -15.08
N ILE A 97 9.25 1.84 -15.36
CA ILE A 97 9.88 1.85 -16.69
C ILE A 97 10.23 0.43 -17.14
N PRO A 98 9.92 0.04 -18.39
CA PRO A 98 10.38 -1.23 -18.96
C PRO A 98 11.87 -1.14 -19.28
N VAL A 99 12.62 -2.18 -18.91
CA VAL A 99 14.08 -2.24 -19.13
C VAL A 99 14.49 -3.23 -20.23
N LEU A 100 13.58 -4.13 -20.61
CA LEU A 100 13.79 -5.06 -21.72
C LEU A 100 12.92 -4.69 -22.91
N ALA A 101 13.39 -4.99 -24.12
CA ALA A 101 12.67 -4.73 -25.37
C ALA A 101 11.31 -5.47 -25.45
N ASN A 102 11.20 -6.62 -24.77
CA ASN A 102 9.97 -7.41 -24.67
C ASN A 102 9.06 -7.00 -23.50
N GLU A 103 9.43 -5.96 -22.74
CA GLU A 103 8.65 -5.38 -21.64
C GLU A 103 8.31 -6.34 -20.47
N MET A 104 8.91 -7.54 -20.45
CA MET A 104 8.65 -8.55 -19.43
C MET A 104 9.19 -8.14 -18.06
N VAL A 105 10.26 -7.34 -18.05
CA VAL A 105 10.87 -6.81 -16.83
C VAL A 105 10.74 -5.30 -16.84
N LYS A 106 10.16 -4.78 -15.76
CA LYS A 106 10.07 -3.35 -15.49
C LYS A 106 10.73 -3.07 -14.15
N VAL A 107 11.46 -1.97 -14.07
CA VAL A 107 11.95 -1.44 -12.80
C VAL A 107 10.96 -0.40 -12.31
N VAL A 108 10.79 -0.33 -11.00
CA VAL A 108 9.97 0.68 -10.35
C VAL A 108 10.79 1.44 -9.33
N GLY A 109 10.49 2.73 -9.19
CA GLY A 109 10.87 3.53 -8.02
C GLY A 109 9.59 4.08 -7.39
N PHE A 110 9.52 4.10 -6.06
CA PHE A 110 8.31 4.54 -5.37
C PHE A 110 8.59 5.27 -4.06
N SER A 111 7.60 6.04 -3.63
CA SER A 111 7.48 6.60 -2.30
C SER A 111 6.09 6.31 -1.77
N ASP A 112 6.03 5.65 -0.62
CA ASP A 112 4.80 5.40 0.14
C ASP A 112 4.83 6.32 1.36
N PHE A 113 3.69 6.90 1.71
CA PHE A 113 3.59 7.82 2.84
C PHE A 113 2.18 7.79 3.44
N GLY A 114 2.06 8.11 4.72
CA GLY A 114 0.76 8.09 5.35
C GLY A 114 0.79 7.93 6.86
N THR A 115 -0.39 7.77 7.43
CA THR A 115 -0.60 7.59 8.86
C THR A 115 -1.72 6.60 9.12
N VAL A 116 -1.61 5.90 10.25
CA VAL A 116 -2.68 5.11 10.86
C VAL A 116 -2.72 5.47 12.32
N ASP A 117 -3.84 6.00 12.78
CA ASP A 117 -3.97 6.55 14.12
C ASP A 117 -5.35 6.31 14.76
N SER A 118 -5.43 6.45 16.08
CA SER A 118 -6.66 6.35 16.86
C SER A 118 -7.59 7.54 16.66
N ASP A 119 -7.02 8.69 16.28
CA ASP A 119 -7.72 9.94 16.03
C ASP A 119 -7.40 10.47 14.63
N VAL A 120 -8.18 11.44 14.14
CA VAL A 120 -7.92 12.08 12.84
C VAL A 120 -6.78 13.08 12.99
N THR A 121 -5.55 12.61 12.86
CA THR A 121 -4.32 13.40 13.00
C THR A 121 -3.24 12.97 12.01
N PHE A 122 -2.24 13.84 11.82
CA PHE A 122 -1.02 13.61 11.05
C PHE A 122 0.25 13.51 11.91
N ASP A 123 0.12 13.50 13.24
CA ASP A 123 1.27 13.55 14.16
C ASP A 123 2.22 12.36 13.97
N ASN A 124 1.67 11.18 13.71
CA ASN A 124 2.44 9.97 13.48
C ASN A 124 2.56 9.65 11.98
N PHE A 125 3.04 10.61 11.18
CA PHE A 125 3.25 10.38 9.75
C PHE A 125 4.46 9.49 9.47
N ARG A 126 4.34 8.56 8.52
CA ARG A 126 5.41 7.67 8.06
C ARG A 126 5.70 7.93 6.59
N VAL A 127 6.94 7.64 6.20
CA VAL A 127 7.38 7.70 4.80
C VAL A 127 8.37 6.56 4.56
N ALA A 128 8.18 5.85 3.45
CA ALA A 128 9.10 4.87 2.93
C ALA A 128 9.40 5.17 1.46
N VAL A 129 10.64 4.96 1.07
CA VAL A 129 11.08 5.07 -0.32
C VAL A 129 11.69 3.75 -0.74
N GLY A 130 11.55 3.41 -2.02
CA GLY A 130 12.03 2.12 -2.48
C GLY A 130 12.09 1.99 -3.98
N GLY A 131 12.54 0.82 -4.38
CA GLY A 131 12.55 0.42 -5.77
C GLY A 131 12.33 -1.08 -5.87
N GLY A 132 12.02 -1.53 -7.08
CA GLY A 132 11.64 -2.92 -7.27
C GLY A 132 11.63 -3.36 -8.71
N LEU A 133 11.33 -4.63 -8.88
CA LEU A 133 11.18 -5.30 -10.16
C LEU A 133 9.75 -5.79 -10.31
N ARG A 134 9.21 -5.62 -11.51
CA ARG A 134 7.95 -6.23 -11.95
C ARG A 134 8.31 -7.17 -13.09
N ILE A 135 8.10 -8.46 -12.88
CA ILE A 135 8.47 -9.53 -13.80
C ILE A 135 7.20 -10.24 -14.23
N GLN A 136 6.97 -10.32 -15.53
CA GLN A 136 5.94 -11.16 -16.13
C GLN A 136 6.60 -12.46 -16.58
N VAL A 137 6.18 -13.59 -16.00
CA VAL A 137 6.74 -14.91 -16.31
C VAL A 137 5.98 -15.52 -17.50
N PRO A 138 6.62 -15.77 -18.65
CA PRO A 138 5.98 -16.46 -19.77
C PRO A 138 5.70 -17.93 -19.43
N GLY A 139 4.52 -18.46 -19.80
CA GLY A 139 4.20 -19.89 -19.73
C GLY A 139 3.28 -20.35 -18.58
N MET A 140 2.91 -19.48 -17.64
CA MET A 140 1.96 -19.79 -16.55
C MET A 140 0.70 -18.90 -16.57
N GLY A 141 0.38 -18.30 -17.72
CA GLY A 141 -0.41 -17.06 -17.78
C GLY A 141 0.43 -15.88 -17.27
N PRO A 142 0.00 -14.61 -17.47
CA PRO A 142 0.74 -13.46 -16.98
C PRO A 142 0.65 -13.40 -15.45
N VAL A 143 1.43 -14.24 -14.75
CA VAL A 143 1.62 -14.20 -13.30
C VAL A 143 2.54 -13.01 -13.02
N PRO A 144 2.03 -11.92 -12.42
CA PRO A 144 2.87 -10.81 -12.05
C PRO A 144 3.69 -11.21 -10.82
N VAL A 145 5.01 -11.18 -10.96
CA VAL A 145 5.93 -11.24 -9.83
C VAL A 145 6.40 -9.83 -9.53
N ALA A 146 6.26 -9.40 -8.28
CA ALA A 146 6.77 -8.13 -7.81
C ALA A 146 7.79 -8.36 -6.70
N LEU A 147 8.96 -7.73 -6.83
CA LEU A 147 10.03 -7.76 -5.84
C LEU A 147 10.31 -6.32 -5.44
N ASP A 148 10.14 -5.96 -4.18
CA ASP A 148 10.28 -4.58 -3.69
C ASP A 148 11.27 -4.51 -2.54
N TRP A 149 12.20 -3.56 -2.65
CA TRP A 149 13.09 -3.12 -1.58
C TRP A 149 12.67 -1.72 -1.15
N ALA A 150 12.23 -1.60 0.10
CA ALA A 150 11.73 -0.35 0.65
C ALA A 150 12.41 -0.04 1.97
N VAL A 151 12.80 1.21 2.14
CA VAL A 151 13.45 1.73 3.33
C VAL A 151 12.54 2.77 3.96
N PRO A 152 12.02 2.51 5.18
CA PRO A 152 11.33 3.52 5.97
C PRO A 152 12.30 4.65 6.34
N VAL A 153 12.06 5.84 5.80
CA VAL A 153 12.87 7.04 6.08
C VAL A 153 12.27 7.89 7.20
N VAL A 154 10.95 7.80 7.41
CA VAL A 154 10.25 8.36 8.56
C VAL A 154 9.42 7.26 9.19
N LYS A 155 9.68 6.96 10.47
CA LYS A 155 9.06 5.86 11.22
C LYS A 155 9.02 6.17 12.71
N SER A 156 8.08 5.55 13.43
CA SER A 156 8.05 5.53 14.89
C SER A 156 9.03 4.49 15.46
N SER A 157 9.35 4.61 16.75
CA SER A 157 10.21 3.66 17.48
C SER A 157 9.60 2.27 17.58
N PHE A 158 8.27 2.18 17.52
CA PHE A 158 7.55 0.92 17.68
C PHE A 158 7.12 0.29 16.35
N ASP A 159 7.34 0.96 15.23
CA ASP A 159 6.95 0.42 13.91
C ASP A 159 7.82 -0.79 13.57
N ARG A 160 7.19 -1.87 13.10
CA ARG A 160 7.91 -3.04 12.58
C ARG A 160 8.25 -2.85 11.11
N THR A 161 9.54 -2.93 10.78
CA THR A 161 10.03 -2.73 9.42
C THR A 161 10.27 -4.05 8.68
N GLN A 162 10.08 -4.04 7.37
CA GLN A 162 10.42 -5.16 6.48
C GLN A 162 11.00 -4.59 5.19
N LEU A 163 12.32 -4.71 5.02
CA LEU A 163 13.02 -4.07 3.92
C LEU A 163 12.73 -4.71 2.56
N PHE A 164 12.55 -6.03 2.53
CA PHE A 164 12.31 -6.79 1.32
C PHE A 164 10.92 -7.45 1.36
N SER A 165 10.19 -7.32 0.27
CA SER A 165 8.90 -7.97 0.09
C SER A 165 8.77 -8.52 -1.32
N PHE A 166 8.02 -9.61 -1.46
CA PHE A 166 7.71 -10.18 -2.75
C PHE A 166 6.24 -10.58 -2.82
N TYR A 167 5.70 -10.53 -4.04
CA TYR A 167 4.35 -10.97 -4.34
C TYR A 167 4.35 -11.77 -5.63
N ILE A 168 3.58 -12.85 -5.65
CA ILE A 168 3.38 -13.71 -6.81
C ILE A 168 1.87 -13.86 -6.98
N GLY A 169 1.34 -13.30 -8.07
CA GLY A 169 -0.09 -13.41 -8.39
C GLY A 169 -0.44 -14.80 -8.92
N ILE A 170 -0.87 -15.71 -8.04
CA ILE A 170 -1.37 -17.01 -8.48
C ILE A 170 -2.84 -16.82 -8.90
N ASN A 171 -3.10 -16.78 -10.21
CA ASN A 171 -4.47 -16.96 -10.71
C ASN A 171 -4.88 -18.41 -10.40
N ARG A 172 -5.90 -18.60 -9.58
CA ARG A 172 -6.62 -19.87 -9.47
C ARG A 172 -7.90 -19.78 -10.28
#